data_AF-A0A7J2LEM4-F1
#
_entry.id   AF-A0A7J2LEM4-F1
#
_cell.length_a   1.000
_cell.length_b   1.000
_cell.length_c   1.000
_cell.angle_alpha   90.00
_cell.angle_beta   90.00
_cell.angle_gamma   90.00
#
_symmetry.space_group_name_H-M   'P 1'
#
loop_
_entity.id
_entity.type
_entity.pdbx_description
1 polymer ?
#
loop_
_entity_poly.entity_id
_entity_poly.type
_entity_poly.pdbx_seq_one_letter_code
_entity_poly.pdbx_strand_id
1 'polypeptide(L)'
;AEALVITGGANFKTAEEVKKVYEKLKEPKIVICVGSCAISKGIFAEGYSMLGPADALGIPVTVFIAGCPPRPQAIAQAVAGLLGLELDMSEEYWGVPEGFRGLPEFDAEKCVACGACANSCPTGAMSYEDAGETRTMRVNHGLCIYCATCEEICPEEGVKLTGEYRAWFKGKEDMVKGIEVPMARCANCGRPYATNRQLEACLRRLVERAGKTYEPLMDEVKKFMSYCPDCRHLVANLRAEKALLIKASTST
;
A
#
# COMPACT_ATOMS: atom_id res chain seq x y z
N ALA A 1 24.76 27.08 -0.67
CA ALA A 1 24.25 25.69 -0.66
C ALA A 1 24.59 25.07 -2.01
N GLU A 2 25.08 23.84 -2.02
CA GLU A 2 25.23 23.06 -3.26
C GLU A 2 24.29 21.86 -3.19
N ALA A 3 23.67 21.53 -4.32
CA ALA A 3 22.68 20.46 -4.41
C ALA A 3 23.24 19.28 -5.21
N LEU A 4 23.04 18.07 -4.70
CA LEU A 4 23.29 16.81 -5.39
C LEU A 4 21.95 16.11 -5.64
N VAL A 5 21.64 15.90 -6.91
CA VAL A 5 20.43 15.20 -7.34
C VAL A 5 20.79 13.78 -7.74
N ILE A 6 20.18 12.80 -7.09
CA ILE A 6 20.41 11.37 -7.32
C ILE A 6 19.12 10.78 -7.89
N THR A 7 19.17 10.27 -9.12
CA THR A 7 17.97 9.79 -9.84
C THR A 7 17.85 8.26 -9.90
N GLY A 8 18.86 7.53 -9.44
CA GLY A 8 18.90 6.07 -9.45
C GLY A 8 19.65 5.50 -8.26
N GLY A 9 19.47 4.20 -8.02
CA GLY A 9 20.27 3.48 -7.02
C GLY A 9 21.72 3.32 -7.48
N ALA A 10 22.65 3.17 -6.55
CA ALA A 10 24.05 2.96 -6.88
C ALA A 10 24.38 1.47 -7.02
N ASN A 11 25.23 1.16 -7.99
CA ASN A 11 25.79 -0.17 -8.19
C ASN A 11 27.25 -0.22 -7.72
N PHE A 12 27.88 -1.38 -7.78
CA PHE A 12 29.28 -1.56 -7.34
C PHE A 12 30.31 -0.69 -8.10
N LYS A 13 29.97 -0.17 -9.28
CA LYS A 13 30.84 0.75 -10.03
C LYS A 13 30.63 2.21 -9.62
N THR A 14 29.38 2.60 -9.34
CA THR A 14 29.01 4.00 -9.13
C THR A 14 28.96 4.42 -7.66
N ALA A 15 28.81 3.47 -6.72
CA ALA A 15 28.62 3.81 -5.30
C ALA A 15 29.75 4.67 -4.73
N GLU A 16 31.00 4.34 -5.07
CA GLU A 16 32.17 5.09 -4.60
C GLU A 16 32.27 6.47 -5.26
N GLU A 17 31.84 6.59 -6.52
CA GLU A 17 31.83 7.87 -7.24
C GLU A 17 30.80 8.83 -6.64
N VAL A 18 29.60 8.34 -6.32
CA VAL A 18 28.54 9.16 -5.69
C VAL A 18 28.99 9.68 -4.32
N LYS A 19 29.66 8.85 -3.50
CA LYS A 19 30.24 9.28 -2.22
C LYS A 19 31.27 10.40 -2.40
N LYS A 20 32.20 10.22 -3.34
CA LYS A 20 33.22 11.23 -3.66
C LYS A 20 32.61 12.55 -4.14
N VAL A 21 31.51 12.51 -4.89
CA VAL A 21 30.78 13.73 -5.29
C VAL A 21 30.16 14.40 -4.06
N TYR A 22 29.50 13.64 -3.19
CA TYR A 22 28.90 14.17 -1.95
C TYR A 22 29.94 14.81 -1.00
N GLU A 23 31.13 14.22 -0.89
CA GLU A 23 32.21 14.76 -0.05
C GLU A 23 32.75 16.10 -0.55
N LYS A 24 32.73 16.33 -1.87
CA LYS A 24 33.20 17.57 -2.51
C LYS A 24 32.21 18.74 -2.40
N LEU A 25 30.96 18.49 -2.02
CA LEU A 25 29.96 19.54 -1.86
C LEU A 25 30.31 20.49 -0.72
N LYS A 26 30.05 21.78 -0.90
CA LYS A 26 30.16 22.81 0.14
C LYS A 26 28.93 22.79 1.04
N GLU A 27 29.16 23.09 2.31
CA GLU A 27 28.07 23.28 3.26
C GLU A 27 27.27 24.58 2.96
N PRO A 28 25.95 24.61 3.20
CA PRO A 28 25.10 23.47 3.55
C PRO A 28 24.85 22.55 2.34
N LYS A 29 24.99 21.23 2.55
CA LYS A 29 24.75 20.20 1.52
C LYS A 29 23.27 19.87 1.39
N ILE A 30 22.74 19.91 0.17
CA ILE A 30 21.37 19.50 -0.15
C ILE A 30 21.42 18.23 -1.00
N VAL A 31 20.86 17.13 -0.53
CA VAL A 31 20.81 15.87 -1.28
C VAL A 31 19.35 15.53 -1.60
N ILE A 32 19.05 15.38 -2.88
CA ILE A 32 17.70 15.15 -3.40
C ILE A 32 17.67 13.80 -4.10
N CYS A 33 16.93 12.83 -3.55
CA CYS A 33 16.65 11.58 -4.23
C CYS A 33 15.39 11.72 -5.09
N VAL A 34 15.50 11.50 -6.39
CA VAL A 34 14.42 11.71 -7.36
C VAL A 34 14.08 10.39 -8.04
N GLY A 35 12.87 9.91 -7.78
CA GLY A 35 12.31 8.67 -8.31
C GLY A 35 12.51 7.45 -7.40
N SER A 36 11.63 6.46 -7.59
CA SER A 36 11.63 5.22 -6.79
C SER A 36 12.96 4.47 -6.85
N CYS A 37 13.68 4.53 -7.98
CA CYS A 37 15.02 3.94 -8.09
C CYS A 37 16.03 4.56 -7.11
N ALA A 38 16.03 5.88 -6.95
CA ALA A 38 16.91 6.57 -6.01
C ALA A 38 16.55 6.26 -4.54
N ILE A 39 15.26 6.05 -4.26
CA ILE A 39 14.74 5.79 -2.90
C ILE A 39 14.97 4.34 -2.47
N SER A 40 14.81 3.39 -3.39
CA SER A 40 14.62 1.97 -3.06
C SER A 40 15.35 0.98 -3.97
N LYS A 41 16.11 1.44 -4.96
CA LYS A 41 16.59 0.67 -6.13
C LYS A 41 15.49 0.29 -7.14
N GLY A 42 14.21 0.48 -6.80
CA GLY A 42 13.08 0.25 -7.71
C GLY A 42 13.07 -1.18 -8.24
N ILE A 43 12.87 -1.34 -9.55
CA ILE A 43 12.86 -2.64 -10.23
C ILE A 43 14.19 -3.43 -10.11
N PHE A 44 15.27 -2.76 -9.70
CA PHE A 44 16.60 -3.36 -9.54
C PHE A 44 16.89 -3.78 -8.09
N ALA A 45 15.91 -3.73 -7.18
CA ALA A 45 16.12 -4.02 -5.76
C ALA A 45 16.79 -5.37 -5.47
N GLU A 46 16.42 -6.40 -6.22
CA GLU A 46 16.98 -7.76 -6.10
C GLU A 46 18.18 -8.01 -7.02
N GLY A 47 18.65 -7.00 -7.75
CA GLY A 47 19.78 -7.13 -8.66
C GLY A 47 21.11 -7.24 -7.92
N TYR A 48 21.91 -8.27 -8.22
CA TYR A 48 23.22 -8.51 -7.58
C TYR A 48 24.20 -7.33 -7.71
N SER A 49 24.02 -6.47 -8.72
CA SER A 49 24.90 -5.33 -8.99
C SER A 49 24.57 -4.13 -8.10
N MET A 50 23.38 -4.06 -7.52
CA MET A 50 22.88 -2.89 -6.80
C MET A 50 23.30 -2.92 -5.34
N LEU A 51 24.10 -1.93 -4.94
CA LEU A 51 24.55 -1.81 -3.54
C LEU A 51 23.52 -1.11 -2.65
N GLY A 52 22.79 -0.12 -3.19
CA GLY A 52 21.74 0.54 -2.40
C GLY A 52 21.30 1.90 -2.92
N PRO A 53 20.21 2.43 -2.36
CA PRO A 53 19.91 3.87 -2.43
C PRO A 53 20.97 4.70 -1.68
N ALA A 54 20.98 6.01 -1.90
CA ALA A 54 22.02 6.90 -1.36
C ALA A 54 22.15 6.86 0.17
N ASP A 55 21.02 6.79 0.88
CA ASP A 55 20.97 6.74 2.33
C ASP A 55 21.55 5.43 2.90
N ALA A 56 21.33 4.30 2.24
CA ALA A 56 21.97 3.03 2.61
C ALA A 56 23.49 3.05 2.42
N LEU A 57 24.02 3.98 1.60
CA LEU A 57 25.45 4.18 1.40
C LEU A 57 26.08 5.13 2.44
N GLY A 58 25.28 5.67 3.37
CA GLY A 58 25.72 6.65 4.38
C GLY A 58 25.64 8.10 3.92
N ILE A 59 24.94 8.39 2.81
CA ILE A 59 24.73 9.77 2.33
C ILE A 59 23.42 10.30 2.92
N PRO A 60 23.44 11.34 3.77
CA PRO A 60 22.23 11.89 4.35
C PRO A 60 21.39 12.59 3.27
N VAL A 61 20.18 12.10 3.05
CA VAL A 61 19.24 12.64 2.07
C VAL A 61 18.38 13.72 2.71
N THR A 62 18.27 14.88 2.07
CA THR A 62 17.47 16.02 2.55
C THR A 62 16.00 15.88 2.17
N VAL A 63 15.73 15.39 0.96
CA VAL A 63 14.37 15.17 0.46
C VAL A 63 14.34 13.99 -0.51
N PHE A 64 13.22 13.29 -0.51
CA PHE A 64 12.93 12.21 -1.44
C PHE A 64 11.71 12.57 -2.27
N ILE A 65 11.76 12.32 -3.57
CA ILE A 65 10.66 12.58 -4.50
C ILE A 65 10.28 11.25 -5.13
N ALA A 66 9.11 10.72 -4.82
CA ALA A 66 8.67 9.41 -5.23
C ALA A 66 8.05 9.39 -6.64
N GLY A 67 8.13 8.24 -7.29
CA GLY A 67 7.50 7.95 -8.58
C GLY A 67 8.42 7.28 -9.59
N CYS A 68 7.83 6.62 -10.58
CA CYS A 68 8.54 5.94 -11.66
C CYS A 68 7.77 6.11 -13.00
N PRO A 69 7.91 7.26 -13.69
CA PRO A 69 8.78 8.40 -13.34
C PRO A 69 8.16 9.32 -12.25
N PRO A 70 8.99 10.07 -11.51
CA PRO A 70 8.51 11.12 -10.61
C PRO A 70 7.80 12.22 -11.41
N ARG A 71 6.72 12.78 -10.85
CA ARG A 71 5.93 13.82 -11.53
C ARG A 71 6.71 15.13 -11.60
N PRO A 72 6.71 15.85 -12.73
CA PRO A 72 7.36 17.16 -12.84
C PRO A 72 6.89 18.15 -11.76
N GLN A 73 5.58 18.16 -11.47
CA GLN A 73 4.97 18.99 -10.44
C GLN A 73 5.55 18.68 -9.05
N ALA A 74 5.74 17.40 -8.71
CA ALA A 74 6.33 16.99 -7.44
C ALA A 74 7.79 17.46 -7.32
N ILE A 75 8.54 17.43 -8.42
CA ILE A 75 9.93 17.92 -8.47
C ILE A 75 9.96 19.44 -8.24
N ALA A 76 9.14 20.19 -8.98
CA ALA A 76 9.06 21.65 -8.85
C ALA A 76 8.67 22.07 -7.43
N GLN A 77 7.66 21.43 -6.83
CA GLN A 77 7.22 21.71 -5.46
C GLN A 77 8.29 21.37 -4.42
N ALA A 78 9.00 20.25 -4.57
CA ALA A 78 10.08 19.90 -3.66
C ALA A 78 11.22 20.92 -3.71
N VAL A 79 11.62 21.35 -4.91
CA VAL A 79 12.66 22.37 -5.09
C VAL A 79 12.21 23.72 -4.54
N ALA A 80 10.99 24.15 -4.83
CA ALA A 80 10.45 25.39 -4.26
C ALA A 80 10.38 25.34 -2.73
N GLY A 81 9.90 24.23 -2.16
CA GLY A 81 9.86 24.02 -0.72
C GLY A 81 11.24 24.04 -0.06
N LEU A 82 12.27 23.48 -0.72
CA LEU A 82 13.66 23.56 -0.24
C LEU A 82 14.23 24.99 -0.29
N LEU A 83 13.77 25.81 -1.23
CA LEU A 83 14.17 27.21 -1.37
C LEU A 83 13.32 28.16 -0.49
N GLY A 84 12.31 27.64 0.23
CA GLY A 84 11.38 28.46 0.99
C GLY A 84 10.45 29.32 0.12
N LEU A 85 10.23 28.89 -1.13
CA LEU A 85 9.35 29.56 -2.08
C LEU A 85 7.96 28.92 -2.06
N GLU A 86 6.94 29.77 -2.11
CA GLU A 86 5.58 29.35 -2.37
C GLU A 86 5.32 29.42 -3.88
N LEU A 87 4.81 28.33 -4.45
CA LEU A 87 4.37 28.29 -5.83
C LEU A 87 2.90 28.69 -5.89
N ASP A 88 2.56 29.56 -6.84
CA ASP A 88 1.16 29.82 -7.16
C ASP A 88 0.59 28.62 -7.93
N MET A 89 -0.30 27.88 -7.25
CA MET A 89 -0.91 26.66 -7.74
C MET A 89 -2.28 26.92 -8.39
N SER A 90 -2.68 28.19 -8.57
CA SER A 90 -3.97 28.56 -9.15
C SER A 90 -4.02 28.42 -10.67
N GLU A 91 -2.86 28.36 -11.33
CA GLU A 91 -2.78 28.18 -12.78
C GLU A 91 -3.26 26.79 -13.22
N GLU A 92 -3.85 26.72 -14.41
CA GLU A 92 -4.38 25.47 -15.00
C GLU A 92 -3.33 24.35 -15.08
N TYR A 93 -2.05 24.70 -15.25
CA TYR A 93 -0.92 23.77 -15.27
C TYR A 93 -0.86 22.84 -14.04
N TRP A 94 -1.33 23.33 -12.89
CA TRP A 94 -1.33 22.62 -11.61
C TRP A 94 -2.58 21.78 -11.36
N GLY A 95 -3.59 21.93 -12.22
CA GLY A 95 -4.80 21.12 -12.21
C GLY A 95 -4.51 19.66 -12.57
N VAL A 96 -5.28 18.74 -12.01
CA VAL A 96 -5.25 17.33 -12.37
C VAL A 96 -6.50 16.96 -13.18
N PRO A 97 -6.36 16.22 -14.29
CA PRO A 97 -7.51 15.74 -15.05
C PRO A 97 -8.29 14.68 -14.25
N GLU A 98 -9.54 14.43 -14.65
CA GLU A 98 -10.32 13.31 -14.12
C GLU A 98 -9.60 11.98 -14.38
N GLY A 99 -9.61 11.08 -13.39
CA GLY A 99 -8.90 9.80 -13.46
C GLY A 99 -7.38 9.90 -13.27
N PHE A 100 -6.87 11.06 -12.82
CA PHE A 100 -5.45 11.21 -12.48
C PHE A 100 -5.02 10.19 -11.41
N ARG A 101 -3.89 9.53 -11.67
CA ARG A 101 -3.30 8.53 -10.76
C ARG A 101 -2.25 9.18 -9.87
N GLY A 102 -2.70 9.76 -8.77
CA GLY A 102 -1.87 10.37 -7.72
C GLY A 102 -1.52 9.41 -6.59
N LEU A 103 -1.35 9.92 -5.37
CA LEU A 103 -1.03 9.08 -4.21
C LEU A 103 -2.22 8.18 -3.87
N PRO A 104 -2.03 6.85 -3.77
CA PRO A 104 -3.08 5.94 -3.32
C PRO A 104 -3.35 6.10 -1.82
N GLU A 105 -4.62 6.20 -1.44
CA GLU A 105 -5.04 6.31 -0.05
C GLU A 105 -6.07 5.24 0.31
N PHE A 106 -6.05 4.81 1.57
CA PHE A 106 -7.07 3.92 2.12
C PHE A 106 -8.27 4.73 2.61
N ASP A 107 -9.47 4.32 2.20
CA ASP A 107 -10.71 4.81 2.78
C ASP A 107 -10.92 4.11 4.13
N ALA A 108 -10.87 4.89 5.22
CA ALA A 108 -10.93 4.38 6.58
C ALA A 108 -12.29 3.76 6.95
N GLU A 109 -13.36 4.06 6.20
CA GLU A 109 -14.70 3.52 6.42
C GLU A 109 -14.93 2.26 5.57
N LYS A 110 -14.48 2.27 4.32
CA LYS A 110 -14.73 1.19 3.37
C LYS A 110 -13.68 0.08 3.40
N CYS A 111 -12.43 0.39 3.73
CA CYS A 111 -11.39 -0.62 3.70
C CYS A 111 -11.61 -1.67 4.79
N VAL A 112 -11.71 -2.92 4.34
CA VAL A 112 -11.87 -4.10 5.21
C VAL A 112 -10.56 -4.81 5.50
N ALA A 113 -9.42 -4.29 5.01
CA ALA A 113 -8.09 -4.89 5.18
C ALA A 113 -8.00 -6.38 4.76
N CYS A 114 -8.64 -6.72 3.63
CA CYS A 114 -8.62 -8.09 3.09
C CYS A 114 -7.29 -8.49 2.44
N GLY A 115 -6.38 -7.53 2.18
CA GLY A 115 -5.08 -7.79 1.57
C GLY A 115 -5.08 -7.95 0.04
N ALA A 116 -6.22 -7.79 -0.64
CA ALA A 116 -6.28 -7.90 -2.11
C ALA A 116 -5.29 -6.97 -2.83
N CYS A 117 -5.24 -5.70 -2.42
CA CYS A 117 -4.31 -4.71 -2.98
C CYS A 117 -2.83 -5.06 -2.72
N ALA A 118 -2.51 -5.64 -1.57
CA ALA A 118 -1.15 -6.09 -1.25
C ALA A 118 -0.72 -7.25 -2.14
N ASN A 119 -1.59 -8.26 -2.30
CA ASN A 119 -1.30 -9.44 -3.13
C ASN A 119 -1.16 -9.10 -4.63
N SER A 120 -1.84 -8.06 -5.11
CA SER A 120 -1.79 -7.64 -6.51
C SER A 120 -0.75 -6.56 -6.81
N CYS A 121 -0.04 -6.04 -5.80
CA CYS A 121 0.89 -4.93 -6.00
C CYS A 121 2.19 -5.42 -6.67
N PRO A 122 2.51 -4.95 -7.90
CA PRO A 122 3.68 -5.45 -8.63
C PRO A 122 5.02 -5.00 -8.03
N THR A 123 5.02 -3.95 -7.21
CA THR A 123 6.24 -3.37 -6.62
C THR A 123 6.40 -3.63 -5.14
N GLY A 124 5.44 -4.33 -4.50
CA GLY A 124 5.42 -4.51 -3.06
C GLY A 124 5.16 -3.22 -2.27
N ALA A 125 4.69 -2.15 -2.92
CA ALA A 125 4.33 -0.91 -2.25
C ALA A 125 3.16 -1.08 -1.27
N MET A 126 2.23 -2.00 -1.55
CA MET A 126 1.13 -2.35 -0.66
C MET A 126 1.53 -3.57 0.18
N SER A 127 1.31 -3.50 1.49
CA SER A 127 1.59 -4.59 2.42
C SER A 127 0.57 -4.63 3.56
N TYR A 128 0.56 -5.72 4.30
CA TYR A 128 -0.17 -5.80 5.57
C TYR A 128 0.59 -6.63 6.57
N GLU A 129 0.30 -6.38 7.85
CA GLU A 129 0.89 -7.09 8.98
C GLU A 129 -0.19 -7.34 10.03
N ASP A 130 -0.19 -8.55 10.60
CA ASP A 130 -1.12 -8.95 11.65
C ASP A 130 -0.39 -8.90 12.99
N ALA A 131 -0.83 -8.00 13.87
CA ALA A 131 -0.25 -7.79 15.19
C ALA A 131 -1.30 -8.09 16.27
N GLY A 132 -1.54 -9.38 16.52
CA GLY A 132 -2.44 -9.83 17.59
C GLY A 132 -3.91 -9.49 17.33
N GLU A 133 -4.34 -8.30 17.76
CA GLU A 133 -5.73 -7.83 17.67
C GLU A 133 -6.00 -6.95 16.45
N THR A 134 -4.98 -6.51 15.72
CA THR A 134 -5.14 -5.60 14.60
C THR A 134 -4.38 -6.08 13.38
N ARG A 135 -4.95 -5.82 12.21
CA ARG A 135 -4.26 -5.88 10.92
C ARG A 135 -3.97 -4.47 10.47
N THR A 136 -2.70 -4.16 10.23
CA THR A 136 -2.28 -2.86 9.70
C THR A 136 -2.03 -2.99 8.21
N MET A 137 -2.85 -2.32 7.39
CA MET A 137 -2.62 -2.17 5.95
C MET A 137 -1.69 -0.98 5.72
N ARG A 138 -0.72 -1.11 4.83
CA ARG A 138 0.24 -0.04 4.52
C ARG A 138 0.44 0.15 3.02
N VAL A 139 0.69 1.38 2.63
CA VAL A 139 1.21 1.78 1.33
C VAL A 139 2.51 2.56 1.51
N ASN A 140 3.56 2.15 0.80
CA ASN A 140 4.83 2.85 0.73
C ASN A 140 4.91 3.63 -0.59
N HIS A 141 4.75 4.95 -0.51
CA HIS A 141 4.79 5.82 -1.68
C HIS A 141 6.16 5.84 -2.37
N GLY A 142 7.25 5.58 -1.66
CA GLY A 142 8.58 5.45 -2.26
C GLY A 142 8.73 4.29 -3.24
N LEU A 143 7.92 3.23 -3.06
CA LEU A 143 7.86 2.04 -3.92
C LEU A 143 6.72 2.10 -4.95
N CYS A 144 5.73 2.96 -4.73
CA CYS A 144 4.54 3.04 -5.58
C CYS A 144 4.88 3.63 -6.96
N ILE A 145 4.35 3.00 -8.00
CA ILE A 145 4.50 3.45 -9.40
C ILE A 145 3.19 4.00 -9.99
N TYR A 146 2.17 4.20 -9.15
CA TYR A 146 0.88 4.78 -9.52
C TYR A 146 0.16 4.02 -10.65
N CYS A 147 0.27 2.68 -10.66
CA CYS A 147 -0.33 1.83 -11.70
C CYS A 147 -1.85 1.63 -11.56
N ALA A 148 -2.46 2.06 -10.45
CA ALA A 148 -3.88 1.92 -10.11
C ALA A 148 -4.42 0.50 -9.89
N THR A 149 -3.61 -0.55 -10.03
CA THR A 149 -4.02 -1.94 -9.78
C THR A 149 -4.67 -2.15 -8.40
N CYS A 150 -4.19 -1.42 -7.38
CA CYS A 150 -4.73 -1.51 -6.02
C CYS A 150 -6.16 -0.96 -5.87
N GLU A 151 -6.54 0.04 -6.66
CA GLU A 151 -7.90 0.57 -6.72
C GLU A 151 -8.80 -0.36 -7.55
N GLU A 152 -8.31 -0.79 -8.72
CA GLU A 152 -9.04 -1.69 -9.63
C GLU A 152 -9.39 -3.04 -9.00
N ILE A 153 -8.49 -3.60 -8.19
CA ILE A 153 -8.72 -4.90 -7.53
C ILE A 153 -9.50 -4.77 -6.22
N CYS A 154 -9.67 -3.56 -5.69
CA CYS A 154 -10.25 -3.37 -4.36
C CYS A 154 -11.74 -3.70 -4.40
N PRO A 155 -12.18 -4.78 -3.73
CA PRO A 155 -13.53 -5.25 -3.94
C PRO A 155 -14.55 -4.39 -3.15
N GLU A 156 -14.08 -3.56 -2.23
CA GLU A 156 -14.88 -2.68 -1.35
C GLU A 156 -14.70 -1.19 -1.72
N GLU A 157 -13.98 -0.88 -2.80
CA GLU A 157 -13.60 0.50 -3.15
C GLU A 157 -12.89 1.24 -2.00
N GLY A 158 -12.21 0.48 -1.13
CA GLY A 158 -11.52 0.97 0.06
C GLY A 158 -10.10 1.49 -0.18
N VAL A 159 -9.65 1.50 -1.44
CA VAL A 159 -8.39 2.12 -1.88
C VAL A 159 -8.70 2.97 -3.09
N LYS A 160 -8.24 4.22 -3.09
CA LYS A 160 -8.44 5.14 -4.21
C LYS A 160 -7.17 5.84 -4.60
N LEU A 161 -7.00 6.10 -5.89
CA LEU A 161 -5.96 6.98 -6.39
C LEU A 161 -6.48 8.41 -6.29
N THR A 162 -5.77 9.25 -5.55
CA THR A 162 -6.18 10.64 -5.34
C THR A 162 -5.68 11.55 -6.46
N GLY A 163 -6.15 12.80 -6.46
CA GLY A 163 -5.57 13.88 -7.25
C GLY A 163 -4.23 14.40 -6.69
N GLU A 164 -3.76 13.89 -5.55
CA GLU A 164 -2.55 14.38 -4.90
C GLU A 164 -1.31 13.91 -5.66
N TYR A 165 -0.54 14.88 -6.17
CA TYR A 165 0.72 14.64 -6.87
C TYR A 165 1.94 15.06 -6.05
N ARG A 166 1.76 15.63 -4.85
CA ARG A 166 2.83 15.98 -3.90
C ARG A 166 3.47 14.72 -3.33
N ALA A 167 4.29 14.09 -4.13
CA ALA A 167 5.00 12.88 -3.78
C ALA A 167 6.43 13.18 -3.28
N TRP A 168 6.61 14.21 -2.44
CA TRP A 168 7.91 14.53 -1.86
C TRP A 168 7.88 14.48 -0.32
N PHE A 169 8.95 13.96 0.26
CA PHE A 169 9.00 13.55 1.67
C PHE A 169 10.35 13.90 2.29
N LYS A 170 10.37 14.24 3.58
CA LYS A 170 11.61 14.51 4.32
C LYS A 170 12.24 13.21 4.84
N GLY A 171 11.41 12.30 5.32
CA GLY A 171 11.83 10.97 5.76
C GLY A 171 11.20 9.83 4.95
N LYS A 172 11.75 8.62 5.08
CA LYS A 172 11.16 7.41 4.49
C LYS A 172 9.91 6.96 5.24
N GLU A 173 9.85 7.26 6.53
CA GLU A 173 8.71 7.08 7.42
C GLU A 173 7.48 7.87 6.93
N ASP A 174 7.67 9.08 6.40
CA ASP A 174 6.58 9.91 5.89
C ASP A 174 5.92 9.32 4.63
N MET A 175 6.66 8.47 3.91
CA MET A 175 6.18 7.79 2.70
C MET A 175 5.23 6.63 2.99
N VAL A 176 5.20 6.16 4.24
CA VAL A 176 4.40 5.01 4.63
C VAL A 176 3.10 5.50 5.26
N LYS A 177 1.98 5.27 4.58
CA LYS A 177 0.63 5.54 5.09
C LYS A 177 -0.11 4.23 5.29
N GLY A 178 -1.07 4.21 6.19
CA GLY A 178 -1.76 2.98 6.51
C GLY A 178 -2.97 3.19 7.39
N ILE A 179 -3.71 2.10 7.57
CA ILE A 179 -4.87 2.02 8.45
C ILE A 179 -4.78 0.76 9.28
N GLU A 180 -5.40 0.78 10.45
CA GLU A 180 -5.49 -0.37 11.35
C GLU A 180 -6.93 -0.83 11.43
N VAL A 181 -7.14 -2.14 11.26
CA VAL A 181 -8.47 -2.75 11.30
C VAL A 181 -8.47 -3.88 12.33
N PRO A 182 -9.43 -3.88 13.28
CA PRO A 182 -9.52 -4.93 14.28
C PRO A 182 -9.74 -6.33 13.70
N MET A 183 -9.07 -7.31 14.29
CA MET A 183 -9.15 -8.72 13.96
C MET A 183 -10.27 -9.42 14.74
N ALA A 184 -10.89 -10.39 14.09
CA ALA A 184 -11.80 -11.34 14.69
C ALA A 184 -11.02 -12.50 15.30
N ARG A 185 -11.44 -12.96 16.47
CA ARG A 185 -10.90 -14.15 17.14
C ARG A 185 -11.78 -15.35 16.89
N CYS A 186 -11.14 -16.51 16.69
CA CYS A 186 -11.84 -17.77 16.51
C CYS A 186 -12.65 -18.15 17.75
N ALA A 187 -13.93 -18.45 17.59
CA ALA A 187 -14.78 -18.87 18.71
C ALA A 187 -14.38 -20.20 19.36
N ASN A 188 -13.53 -21.02 18.69
CA ASN A 188 -13.04 -22.30 19.22
C ASN A 188 -11.67 -22.18 19.89
N CYS A 189 -10.66 -21.68 19.18
CA CYS A 189 -9.27 -21.65 19.67
C CYS A 189 -8.78 -20.26 20.09
N GLY A 190 -9.61 -19.22 19.94
CA GLY A 190 -9.28 -17.84 20.29
C GLY A 190 -8.28 -17.14 19.37
N ARG A 191 -7.64 -17.81 18.41
CA ARG A 191 -6.63 -17.18 17.54
C ARG A 191 -7.23 -16.13 16.60
N PRO A 192 -6.54 -15.01 16.34
CA PRO A 192 -6.92 -14.07 15.28
C PRO A 192 -6.76 -14.71 13.90
N TYR A 193 -7.65 -14.41 12.95
CA TYR A 193 -7.60 -15.06 11.62
C TYR A 193 -8.13 -14.22 10.44
N ALA A 194 -8.98 -13.24 10.67
CA ALA A 194 -9.50 -12.33 9.66
C ALA A 194 -9.89 -11.01 10.33
N THR A 195 -10.13 -9.94 9.58
CA THR A 195 -10.65 -8.69 10.17
C THR A 195 -12.16 -8.80 10.38
N ASN A 196 -12.69 -8.12 11.41
CA ASN A 196 -14.12 -8.10 11.67
C ASN A 196 -14.89 -7.56 10.45
N ARG A 197 -14.40 -6.46 9.88
CA ARG A 197 -14.97 -5.84 8.67
C ARG A 197 -14.94 -6.76 7.45
N GLN A 198 -13.90 -7.59 7.29
CA GLN A 198 -13.85 -8.54 6.17
C GLN A 198 -14.90 -9.64 6.33
N LEU A 199 -15.13 -10.14 7.55
CA LEU A 199 -16.18 -11.13 7.81
C LEU A 199 -17.56 -10.55 7.54
N GLU A 200 -17.83 -9.33 8.01
CA GLU A 200 -19.07 -8.61 7.76
C GLU A 200 -19.31 -8.37 6.26
N ALA A 201 -18.29 -7.91 5.53
CA ALA A 201 -18.37 -7.70 4.09
C ALA A 201 -18.64 -9.00 3.32
N CYS A 202 -17.98 -10.10 3.71
CA CYS A 202 -18.25 -11.42 3.14
C CYS A 202 -19.69 -11.87 3.38
N LEU A 203 -20.21 -11.68 4.60
CA LEU A 203 -21.58 -12.04 4.96
C LEU A 203 -22.60 -11.21 4.16
N ARG A 204 -22.40 -9.89 4.08
CA ARG A 204 -23.25 -8.97 3.31
C ARG A 204 -23.38 -9.42 1.86
N ARG A 205 -22.24 -9.68 1.19
CA ARG A 205 -22.22 -10.13 -0.21
C ARG A 205 -22.86 -11.51 -0.41
N LEU A 206 -22.71 -12.39 0.57
CA LEU A 206 -23.36 -13.69 0.54
C LEU A 206 -24.88 -13.53 0.59
N VAL A 207 -25.41 -12.68 1.46
CA VAL A 207 -26.84 -12.36 1.53
C VAL A 207 -27.34 -11.75 0.22
N GLU A 208 -26.62 -10.76 -0.33
CA GLU A 208 -26.98 -10.08 -1.59
C GLU A 208 -27.05 -11.05 -2.78
N ARG A 209 -26.10 -11.99 -2.89
CA ARG A 209 -26.03 -12.93 -4.03
C ARG A 209 -26.92 -14.15 -3.86
N ALA A 210 -27.05 -14.64 -2.64
CA ALA A 210 -27.70 -15.92 -2.37
C ALA A 210 -29.23 -15.77 -2.17
N GLY A 211 -29.73 -14.55 -1.97
CA GLY A 211 -31.16 -14.24 -1.88
C GLY A 211 -31.88 -14.94 -0.72
N LYS A 212 -33.22 -15.00 -0.79
CA LYS A 212 -34.11 -15.61 0.24
C LYS A 212 -33.84 -17.12 0.49
N THR A 213 -33.12 -17.79 -0.40
CA THR A 213 -32.85 -19.23 -0.33
C THR A 213 -31.98 -19.62 0.87
N TYR A 214 -31.08 -18.73 1.29
CA TYR A 214 -30.15 -18.99 2.39
C TYR A 214 -30.55 -18.27 3.68
N GLU A 215 -31.62 -17.49 3.68
CA GLU A 215 -32.10 -16.75 4.85
C GLU A 215 -32.31 -17.65 6.08
N PRO A 216 -32.87 -18.88 5.94
CA PRO A 216 -32.99 -19.82 7.06
C PRO A 216 -31.65 -20.39 7.57
N LEU A 217 -30.55 -20.22 6.82
CA LEU A 217 -29.22 -20.77 7.12
C LEU A 217 -28.24 -19.72 7.62
N MET A 218 -28.69 -18.49 7.84
CA MET A 218 -27.81 -17.37 8.16
C MET A 218 -27.13 -17.53 9.52
N ASP A 219 -27.79 -18.15 10.50
CA ASP A 219 -27.21 -18.33 11.82
C ASP A 219 -26.12 -19.41 11.82
N GLU A 220 -26.31 -20.49 11.06
CA GLU A 220 -25.29 -21.50 10.81
C GLU A 220 -24.10 -20.91 10.06
N VAL A 221 -24.34 -20.08 9.03
CA VAL A 221 -23.28 -19.41 8.28
C VAL A 221 -22.48 -18.48 9.18
N LYS A 222 -23.13 -17.65 10.01
CA LYS A 222 -22.44 -16.77 10.97
C LYS A 222 -21.59 -17.57 11.96
N LYS A 223 -22.15 -18.65 12.49
CA LYS A 223 -21.43 -19.56 13.39
C LYS A 223 -20.20 -20.16 12.70
N PHE A 224 -20.35 -20.64 11.47
CA PHE A 224 -19.25 -21.19 10.67
C PHE A 224 -18.17 -20.14 10.37
N MET A 225 -18.59 -18.91 10.05
CA MET A 225 -17.70 -17.78 9.79
C MET A 225 -16.92 -17.34 11.03
N SER A 226 -17.43 -17.59 12.24
CA SER A 226 -16.75 -17.30 13.53
C SER A 226 -15.58 -18.23 13.86
N TYR A 227 -15.40 -19.32 13.11
CA TYR A 227 -14.26 -20.22 13.25
C TYR A 227 -13.18 -19.90 12.22
N CYS A 228 -11.91 -19.94 12.67
CA CYS A 228 -10.76 -19.85 11.79
C CYS A 228 -10.69 -21.05 10.83
N PRO A 229 -9.94 -20.96 9.70
CA PRO A 229 -9.87 -22.02 8.70
C PRO A 229 -9.53 -23.41 9.27
N ASP A 230 -8.61 -23.49 10.23
CA ASP A 230 -8.20 -24.79 10.80
C ASP A 230 -9.27 -25.39 11.71
N CYS A 231 -9.87 -24.58 12.60
CA CYS A 231 -10.92 -25.06 13.51
C CYS A 231 -12.21 -25.40 12.78
N ARG A 232 -12.48 -24.68 11.68
CA ARG A 232 -13.64 -24.93 10.82
C ARG A 232 -13.65 -26.36 10.27
N HIS A 233 -12.49 -26.99 10.07
CA HIS A 233 -12.38 -28.39 9.64
C HIS A 233 -12.69 -29.41 10.75
N LEU A 234 -12.63 -29.01 12.02
CA LEU A 234 -12.83 -29.86 13.19
C LEU A 234 -14.28 -29.88 13.69
N VAL A 235 -15.15 -29.01 13.15
CA VAL A 235 -16.56 -28.96 13.51
C VAL A 235 -17.27 -30.20 12.99
N ALA A 236 -17.70 -31.08 13.92
CA ALA A 236 -18.28 -32.39 13.64
C ALA A 236 -19.51 -32.38 12.69
N ASN A 237 -20.23 -31.24 12.58
CA ASN A 237 -21.45 -31.09 11.77
C ASN A 237 -21.23 -30.54 10.35
N LEU A 238 -19.98 -30.47 9.88
CA LEU A 238 -19.61 -30.06 8.52
C LEU A 238 -20.41 -30.76 7.42
N ARG A 239 -20.82 -32.02 7.60
CA ARG A 239 -21.60 -32.76 6.59
C ARG A 239 -23.03 -32.25 6.45
N ALA A 240 -23.70 -31.88 7.54
CA ALA A 240 -25.06 -31.36 7.51
C ALA A 240 -25.08 -29.93 6.93
N GLU A 241 -24.15 -29.07 7.36
CA GLU A 241 -24.01 -27.69 6.86
C GLU A 241 -23.50 -27.64 5.41
N LYS A 242 -22.52 -28.48 5.02
CA LYS A 242 -22.11 -28.61 3.60
C LYS A 242 -23.24 -29.15 2.75
N ALA A 243 -24.04 -30.11 3.23
CA ALA A 243 -25.19 -30.60 2.47
C ALA A 243 -26.24 -29.51 2.25
N LEU A 244 -26.42 -28.58 3.20
CA LEU A 244 -27.30 -27.42 3.07
C LEU A 244 -26.76 -26.41 2.03
N LEU A 245 -25.47 -26.08 2.07
CA LEU A 245 -24.82 -25.22 1.07
C LEU A 245 -24.82 -25.86 -0.34
N ILE A 246 -24.57 -27.16 -0.44
CA ILE A 246 -24.60 -27.90 -1.72
C ILE A 246 -26.02 -27.91 -2.28
N LYS A 247 -27.05 -28.25 -1.48
CA LYS A 247 -28.45 -28.22 -1.91
C LYS A 247 -28.86 -26.84 -2.41
N ALA A 248 -28.46 -25.79 -1.72
CA ALA A 248 -28.79 -24.43 -2.11
C ALA A 248 -28.01 -23.93 -3.34
N SER A 249 -26.84 -24.51 -3.66
CA SER A 249 -26.09 -24.25 -4.91
C SER A 249 -26.63 -25.01 -6.14
N THR A 250 -27.32 -26.12 -5.92
CA THR A 250 -27.95 -26.94 -6.98
C THR A 250 -29.42 -26.58 -7.23
N SER A 251 -29.95 -25.56 -6.55
CA SER A 251 -31.36 -25.12 -6.65
C SER A 251 -31.56 -23.88 -7.54
N THR A 252 -30.49 -23.42 -8.19
CA THR A 252 -30.50 -22.46 -9.32
C THR A 252 -30.22 -23.20 -10.60
#